data_AF-A0A3R9CQ49-F1
#
_entry.id   AF-A0A3R9CQ49-F1
#
_cell.length_a   1.000
_cell.length_b   1.000
_cell.length_c   1.000
_cell.angle_alpha   90.00
_cell.angle_beta   90.00
_cell.angle_gamma   90.00
#
_symmetry.space_group_name_H-M   'P 1'
#
loop_
_entity.id
_entity.type
_entity.pdbx_description
1 polymer ?
#
loop_
_entity_poly.entity_id
_entity_poly.type
_entity_poly.pdbx_seq_one_letter_code
_entity_poly.pdbx_strand_id
1 'polypeptide(L)'
;MIDLHCHILPGIDDGAQTVTDSLAMAQQAVAEGIHTIVATPHHQNGKYVNERTSIIHQVKQLNDELQQHNIPLTILPGQEIRLYGDLLEDYAAGKIVTLNETNKYIFIEFPSNHVPRYAEQLFYELRVKGMIPIIVHPERNAELIERPDKLYNLVNKGTLTQVTAGSLLGKFGKKIKKFSLQLVEHNLTHMIASDAHNTTSRGFHLAESYELIEKEFGMNVMSDLKENPYLIISGKAIYKEDPERIRRKKLFGIF
;
A
#
# COMPACT_ATOMS: atom_id res chain seq x y z
N MET A 1 -10.59 10.90 4.80
CA MET A 1 -10.03 9.59 4.44
C MET A 1 -8.57 9.55 4.85
N ILE A 2 -8.07 8.35 5.13
CA ILE A 2 -6.66 8.09 5.42
C ILE A 2 -6.09 7.35 4.21
N ASP A 3 -4.96 7.82 3.69
CA ASP A 3 -4.22 7.16 2.63
C ASP A 3 -2.94 6.55 3.20
N LEU A 4 -2.76 5.23 3.04
CA LEU A 4 -1.64 4.50 3.65
C LEU A 4 -0.39 4.45 2.78
N HIS A 5 -0.48 4.80 1.50
CA HIS A 5 0.60 4.60 0.54
C HIS A 5 0.75 5.84 -0.34
N CYS A 6 1.78 6.65 -0.09
CA CYS A 6 2.03 7.86 -0.86
C CYS A 6 3.51 8.28 -0.84
N HIS A 7 4.01 8.74 -1.97
CA HIS A 7 5.39 9.21 -2.18
C HIS A 7 5.44 10.74 -2.16
N ILE A 8 4.94 11.31 -1.06
CA ILE A 8 4.76 12.75 -0.89
C ILE A 8 6.00 13.45 -0.29
N LEU A 9 6.99 12.69 0.20
CA LEU A 9 8.19 13.30 0.79
C LEU A 9 9.13 13.79 -0.33
N PRO A 10 9.60 15.05 -0.26
CA PRO A 10 10.33 15.66 -1.36
C PRO A 10 11.76 15.14 -1.50
N GLY A 11 12.13 14.71 -2.71
CA GLY A 11 13.52 14.53 -3.13
C GLY A 11 14.18 13.24 -2.66
N ILE A 12 13.40 12.24 -2.22
CA ILE A 12 13.96 10.99 -1.65
C ILE A 12 13.61 9.72 -2.39
N ASP A 13 12.68 9.80 -3.33
CA ASP A 13 12.40 8.75 -4.30
C ASP A 13 11.85 9.34 -5.61
N ASP A 14 11.12 8.56 -6.39
CA ASP A 14 10.48 8.96 -7.65
C ASP A 14 9.12 9.65 -7.47
N GLY A 15 8.72 9.96 -6.24
CA GLY A 15 7.57 10.81 -5.92
C GLY A 15 7.83 12.30 -6.09
N ALA A 16 7.38 13.09 -5.11
CA ALA A 16 7.62 14.53 -5.07
C ALA A 16 9.13 14.85 -5.14
N GLN A 17 9.53 15.77 -6.01
CA GLN A 17 10.94 16.14 -6.17
C GLN A 17 11.31 17.38 -5.35
N THR A 18 10.32 18.23 -5.07
CA THR A 18 10.46 19.47 -4.30
C THR A 18 9.38 19.61 -3.25
N VAL A 19 9.60 20.51 -2.28
CA VAL A 19 8.57 20.89 -1.30
C VAL A 19 7.33 21.43 -2.01
N THR A 20 7.50 22.20 -3.09
CA THR A 20 6.39 22.70 -3.92
C THR A 20 5.55 21.57 -4.51
N ASP A 21 6.18 20.50 -5.01
CA ASP A 21 5.45 19.32 -5.50
C ASP A 21 4.66 18.65 -4.37
N SER A 22 5.27 18.54 -3.19
CA SER A 22 4.66 17.94 -1.99
C SER A 22 3.43 18.75 -1.53
N LEU A 23 3.53 20.08 -1.53
CA LEU A 23 2.42 20.98 -1.20
C LEU A 23 1.29 20.87 -2.23
N ALA A 24 1.60 20.77 -3.52
CA ALA A 24 0.60 20.56 -4.57
C ALA A 24 -0.11 19.21 -4.43
N MET A 25 0.63 18.14 -4.14
CA MET A 25 0.07 16.83 -3.83
C MET A 25 -0.82 16.88 -2.58
N ALA A 26 -0.39 17.57 -1.52
CA ALA A 26 -1.16 17.71 -0.30
C ALA A 26 -2.49 18.45 -0.52
N GLN A 27 -2.48 19.53 -1.33
CA GLN A 27 -3.70 20.24 -1.70
C GLN A 27 -4.66 19.35 -2.47
N GLN A 28 -4.17 18.55 -3.43
CA GLN A 28 -5.00 17.59 -4.15
C GLN A 28 -5.56 16.50 -3.23
N ALA A 29 -4.76 15.98 -2.30
CA ALA A 29 -5.21 15.00 -1.31
C ALA A 29 -6.36 15.56 -0.46
N VAL A 30 -6.23 16.79 0.04
CA VAL A 30 -7.28 17.48 0.79
C VAL A 30 -8.54 17.68 -0.06
N ALA A 31 -8.39 18.05 -1.33
CA ALA A 31 -9.52 18.21 -2.26
C ALA A 31 -10.27 16.89 -2.50
N GLU A 32 -9.59 15.75 -2.44
CA GLU A 32 -10.22 14.42 -2.46
C GLU A 32 -10.78 13.99 -1.10
N GLY A 33 -10.67 14.81 -0.05
CA GLY A 33 -11.15 14.51 1.29
C GLY A 33 -10.19 13.65 2.12
N ILE A 34 -8.91 13.56 1.75
CA ILE A 34 -7.86 12.93 2.54
C ILE A 34 -7.38 13.93 3.60
N HIS A 35 -7.40 13.53 4.86
CA HIS A 35 -6.92 14.36 5.99
C HIS A 35 -5.63 13.82 6.62
N THR A 36 -5.26 12.57 6.28
CA THR A 36 -4.05 11.94 6.79
C THR A 36 -3.43 11.07 5.72
N ILE A 37 -2.12 11.21 5.53
CA ILE A 37 -1.31 10.37 4.65
C ILE A 37 -0.23 9.69 5.48
N VAL A 38 -0.01 8.40 5.26
CA VAL A 38 1.24 7.74 5.66
C VAL A 38 2.20 7.87 4.49
N ALA A 39 3.30 8.61 4.69
CA ALA A 39 4.36 8.71 3.70
C ALA A 39 5.16 7.41 3.69
N THR A 40 5.24 6.77 2.52
CA THR A 40 5.86 5.44 2.36
C THR A 40 6.92 5.47 1.26
N PRO A 41 8.00 6.24 1.43
CA PRO A 41 9.02 6.31 0.40
C PRO A 41 9.69 4.95 0.21
N HIS A 42 10.23 4.73 -0.98
CA HIS A 42 10.90 3.47 -1.31
C HIS A 42 12.13 3.20 -0.42
N HIS A 43 12.32 1.93 -0.08
CA HIS A 43 13.52 1.43 0.59
C HIS A 43 13.98 0.09 -0.01
N GLN A 44 15.28 -0.02 -0.28
CA GLN A 44 15.94 -1.24 -0.78
C GLN A 44 15.39 -1.76 -2.11
N ASN A 45 14.80 -0.89 -2.94
CA ASN A 45 14.26 -1.27 -4.25
C ASN A 45 15.33 -1.37 -5.36
N GLY A 46 16.62 -1.21 -5.00
CA GLY A 46 17.78 -1.17 -5.89
C GLY A 46 18.24 0.24 -6.27
N LYS A 47 17.41 1.27 -6.05
CA LYS A 47 17.72 2.67 -6.35
C LYS A 47 17.74 3.56 -5.11
N TYR A 48 16.83 3.31 -4.17
CA TYR A 48 16.64 4.19 -3.00
C TYR A 48 16.89 3.46 -1.69
N VAL A 49 17.56 4.15 -0.76
CA VAL A 49 17.80 3.71 0.61
C VAL A 49 17.42 4.86 1.54
N ASN A 50 16.16 4.85 1.98
CA ASN A 50 15.64 5.81 2.94
C ASN A 50 15.52 5.15 4.30
N GLU A 51 16.42 5.43 5.24
CA GLU A 51 16.35 4.85 6.60
C GLU A 51 15.44 5.67 7.52
N ARG A 52 15.01 5.04 8.63
CA ARG A 52 14.11 5.60 9.63
C ARG A 52 14.40 7.05 10.01
N THR A 53 15.63 7.35 10.41
CA THR A 53 15.99 8.69 10.90
C THR A 53 15.72 9.78 9.86
N SER A 54 16.01 9.49 8.58
CA SER A 54 15.74 10.40 7.46
C SER A 54 14.24 10.58 7.22
N ILE A 55 13.47 9.48 7.25
CA ILE A 55 12.01 9.52 7.05
C ILE A 55 11.34 10.35 8.14
N ILE A 56 11.65 10.07 9.42
CA ILE A 56 11.08 10.78 10.57
C ILE A 56 11.39 12.29 10.50
N HIS A 57 12.63 12.64 10.16
CA HIS A 57 13.03 14.03 10.00
C HIS A 57 12.22 14.74 8.90
N GLN A 58 12.09 14.12 7.72
CA GLN A 58 11.37 14.73 6.60
C GLN A 58 9.86 14.79 6.82
N VAL A 59 9.26 13.80 7.48
CA VAL A 59 7.85 13.86 7.89
C VAL A 59 7.61 15.04 8.81
N LYS A 60 8.52 15.30 9.76
CA LYS A 60 8.43 16.50 10.60
C LYS A 60 8.51 17.77 9.76
N GLN A 61 9.51 17.88 8.88
CA GLN A 61 9.68 19.06 8.03
C GLN A 61 8.47 19.32 7.14
N LEU A 62 7.92 18.28 6.50
CA LEU A 62 6.75 18.44 5.63
C LEU A 62 5.51 18.85 6.44
N ASN A 63 5.29 18.31 7.64
CA ASN A 63 4.20 18.79 8.50
C ASN A 63 4.37 20.27 8.90
N ASP A 64 5.60 20.71 9.19
CA ASP A 64 5.89 22.12 9.48
C ASP A 64 5.54 23.01 8.26
N GLU A 65 5.90 22.59 7.05
CA GLU A 65 5.56 23.27 5.79
C GLU A 65 4.05 23.32 5.53
N LEU A 66 3.34 22.21 5.76
CA LEU A 66 1.88 22.13 5.62
C LEU A 66 1.18 23.09 6.59
N GLN A 67 1.67 23.18 7.83
CA GLN A 67 1.15 24.12 8.82
C GLN A 67 1.36 25.56 8.39
N GLN A 68 2.56 25.92 7.91
CA GLN A 68 2.86 27.27 7.42
C GLN A 68 1.96 27.68 6.25
N HIS A 69 1.60 26.73 5.39
CA HIS A 69 0.71 26.95 4.24
C HIS A 69 -0.78 26.73 4.55
N ASN A 70 -1.15 26.48 5.81
CA ASN A 70 -2.52 26.22 6.25
C ASN A 70 -3.22 25.07 5.48
N ILE A 71 -2.48 24.02 5.14
CA ILE A 71 -3.03 22.84 4.48
C ILE A 71 -3.46 21.84 5.58
N PRO A 72 -4.77 21.50 5.69
CA PRO A 72 -5.29 20.67 6.77
C PRO A 72 -5.05 19.17 6.51
N LEU A 73 -3.77 18.79 6.45
CA LEU A 73 -3.31 17.43 6.19
C LEU A 73 -2.24 17.04 7.21
N THR A 74 -2.33 15.83 7.74
CA THR A 74 -1.30 15.26 8.62
C THR A 74 -0.51 14.19 7.90
N ILE A 75 0.82 14.29 7.94
CA ILE A 75 1.72 13.26 7.41
C ILE A 75 2.22 12.39 8.56
N LEU A 76 2.06 11.08 8.43
CA LEU A 76 2.57 10.06 9.34
C LEU A 76 3.72 9.30 8.69
N PRO A 77 4.68 8.80 9.48
CA PRO A 77 5.81 8.06 8.93
C PRO A 77 5.44 6.62 8.56
N GLY A 78 6.02 6.15 7.47
CA GLY A 78 5.95 4.78 6.96
C GLY A 78 7.09 4.54 5.98
N GLN A 79 7.05 3.41 5.28
CA GLN A 79 8.10 3.04 4.33
C GLN A 79 7.57 1.98 3.39
N GLU A 80 7.84 2.10 2.09
CA GLU A 80 7.58 1.01 1.14
C GLU A 80 8.87 0.20 0.97
N ILE A 81 8.90 -0.98 1.57
CA ILE A 81 10.13 -1.77 1.65
C ILE A 81 10.08 -2.87 0.60
N ARG A 82 10.98 -2.83 -0.39
CA ARG A 82 11.20 -3.97 -1.27
C ARG A 82 11.63 -5.17 -0.42
N LEU A 83 11.04 -6.34 -0.62
CA LEU A 83 11.44 -7.53 0.14
C LEU A 83 12.92 -7.89 -0.13
N TYR A 84 13.71 -8.04 0.95
CA TYR A 84 15.12 -8.45 0.92
C TYR A 84 15.46 -9.31 2.16
N GLY A 85 16.64 -9.95 2.13
CA GLY A 85 17.06 -10.93 3.14
C GLY A 85 17.27 -10.34 4.54
N ASP A 86 17.98 -9.21 4.63
CA ASP A 86 18.42 -8.62 5.91
C ASP A 86 17.35 -7.71 6.56
N LEU A 87 16.08 -7.84 6.14
CA LEU A 87 14.97 -6.98 6.59
C LEU A 87 14.81 -7.01 8.12
N LEU A 88 14.91 -8.20 8.74
CA LEU A 88 14.68 -8.37 10.17
C LEU A 88 15.83 -7.82 11.00
N GLU A 89 17.05 -7.98 10.51
CA GLU A 89 18.28 -7.42 11.07
C GLU A 89 18.22 -5.89 11.04
N ASP A 90 17.86 -5.31 9.90
CA ASP A 90 17.72 -3.85 9.75
C ASP A 90 16.56 -3.30 10.59
N TYR A 91 15.46 -4.05 10.76
CA TYR A 91 14.40 -3.69 11.71
C TYR A 91 14.92 -3.69 13.15
N ALA A 92 15.65 -4.73 13.57
CA ALA A 92 16.24 -4.80 14.91
C ALA A 92 17.29 -3.70 15.16
N ALA A 93 18.00 -3.26 14.11
CA ALA A 93 18.94 -2.16 14.15
C ALA A 93 18.26 -0.76 14.15
N GLY A 94 16.93 -0.69 14.09
CA GLY A 94 16.19 0.56 14.10
C GLY A 94 16.21 1.34 12.77
N LYS A 95 16.54 0.69 11.65
CA LYS A 95 16.60 1.34 10.32
C LYS A 95 15.27 1.35 9.58
N ILE A 96 14.36 0.46 9.94
CA ILE A 96 13.06 0.26 9.27
C ILE A 96 11.94 0.99 9.99
N VAL A 97 10.98 1.53 9.23
CA VAL A 97 9.78 2.20 9.74
C VAL A 97 8.55 1.36 9.40
N THR A 98 7.84 0.89 10.43
CA THR A 98 6.49 0.33 10.27
C THR A 98 5.47 1.45 10.11
N LEU A 99 4.29 1.17 9.56
CA LEU A 99 3.24 2.17 9.38
C LEU A 99 2.88 2.86 10.70
N ASN A 100 3.05 4.18 10.70
CA ASN A 100 2.87 5.08 11.84
C ASN A 100 3.58 4.61 13.13
N GLU A 101 4.75 3.95 12.97
CA GLU A 101 5.57 3.45 14.08
C GLU A 101 4.84 2.55 15.09
N THR A 102 3.75 1.91 14.64
CA THR A 102 2.95 1.01 15.48
C THR A 102 3.66 -0.29 15.86
N ASN A 103 4.80 -0.58 15.21
CA ASN A 103 5.54 -1.85 15.31
C ASN A 103 4.70 -3.09 14.97
N LYS A 104 3.56 -2.89 14.28
CA LYS A 104 2.60 -3.95 13.99
C LYS A 104 2.39 -4.16 12.51
N TYR A 105 2.33 -3.11 11.71
CA TYR A 105 2.05 -3.24 10.27
C TYR A 105 3.23 -2.77 9.44
N ILE A 106 3.70 -3.62 8.53
CA ILE A 106 4.87 -3.35 7.69
C ILE A 106 4.49 -3.52 6.22
N PHE A 107 4.77 -2.49 5.42
CA PHE A 107 4.57 -2.54 3.97
C PHE A 107 5.72 -3.28 3.31
N ILE A 108 5.35 -4.22 2.44
CA ILE A 108 6.28 -5.05 1.68
C ILE A 108 5.93 -4.97 0.21
N GLU A 109 6.90 -4.57 -0.60
CA GLU A 109 6.84 -4.57 -2.05
C GLU A 109 7.56 -5.81 -2.60
N PHE A 110 6.95 -6.53 -3.53
CA PHE A 110 7.63 -7.58 -4.28
C PHE A 110 8.28 -7.02 -5.56
N PRO A 111 9.36 -7.65 -6.07
CA PRO A 111 9.80 -7.43 -7.44
C PRO A 111 8.62 -7.59 -8.41
N SER A 112 8.48 -6.70 -9.39
CA SER A 112 7.29 -6.65 -10.25
C SER A 112 7.02 -7.93 -11.05
N ASN A 113 8.05 -8.75 -11.31
CA ASN A 113 7.94 -9.95 -12.14
C ASN A 113 7.72 -11.26 -11.36
N HIS A 114 8.00 -11.32 -10.06
CA HIS A 114 7.93 -12.58 -9.31
C HIS A 114 7.70 -12.38 -7.81
N VAL A 115 7.27 -13.45 -7.13
CA VAL A 115 7.24 -13.53 -5.67
C VAL A 115 8.52 -14.24 -5.20
N PRO A 116 9.38 -13.60 -4.39
CA PRO A 116 10.59 -14.22 -3.89
C PRO A 116 10.30 -15.52 -3.13
N ARG A 117 11.09 -16.57 -3.36
CA ARG A 117 10.85 -17.90 -2.76
C ARG A 117 10.90 -17.90 -1.23
N TYR A 118 11.69 -16.99 -0.64
CA TYR A 118 11.83 -16.83 0.80
C TYR A 118 10.73 -15.95 1.43
N ALA A 119 9.82 -15.38 0.64
CA ALA A 119 8.78 -14.46 1.14
C ALA A 119 7.91 -15.10 2.21
N GLU A 120 7.51 -16.37 2.04
CA GLU A 120 6.64 -17.05 3.00
C GLU A 120 7.32 -17.23 4.36
N GLN A 121 8.59 -17.64 4.35
CA GLN A 121 9.40 -17.82 5.55
C GLN A 121 9.61 -16.49 6.28
N LEU A 122 10.02 -15.46 5.55
CA LEU A 122 10.23 -14.12 6.11
C LEU A 122 8.93 -13.54 6.67
N PHE A 123 7.78 -13.76 6.01
CA PHE A 123 6.48 -13.34 6.53
C PHE A 123 6.06 -14.10 7.78
N TYR A 124 6.43 -15.38 7.90
CA TYR A 124 6.23 -16.13 9.14
C TYR A 124 7.06 -15.54 10.29
N GLU A 125 8.33 -15.24 10.04
CA GLU A 125 9.23 -14.65 11.05
C GLU A 125 8.79 -13.24 11.49
N LEU A 126 8.32 -12.41 10.55
CA LEU A 126 7.68 -11.12 10.87
C LEU A 126 6.50 -11.31 11.83
N ARG A 127 5.62 -12.27 11.56
CA ARG A 127 4.45 -12.57 12.41
C ARG A 127 4.84 -13.09 13.79
N VAL A 128 5.86 -13.95 13.88
CA VAL A 128 6.41 -14.40 15.18
C VAL A 128 6.90 -13.22 16.02
N LYS A 129 7.42 -12.17 15.38
CA LYS A 129 7.82 -10.91 16.03
C LYS A 129 6.66 -9.93 16.28
N GLY A 130 5.41 -10.32 16.00
CA GLY A 130 4.23 -9.49 16.20
C GLY A 130 3.92 -8.52 15.05
N MET A 131 4.65 -8.59 13.94
CA MET A 131 4.43 -7.77 12.74
C MET A 131 3.59 -8.50 11.70
N ILE A 132 2.63 -7.79 11.13
CA ILE A 132 1.75 -8.24 10.06
C ILE A 132 2.24 -7.60 8.75
N PRO A 133 2.77 -8.41 7.81
CA PRO A 133 3.15 -7.91 6.50
C PRO A 133 1.90 -7.52 5.69
N ILE A 134 2.00 -6.39 5.00
CA ILE A 134 1.02 -5.91 4.02
C ILE A 134 1.71 -5.86 2.67
N ILE A 135 1.29 -6.71 1.74
CA ILE A 135 1.80 -6.67 0.36
C ILE A 135 1.17 -5.45 -0.33
N VAL A 136 2.00 -4.50 -0.76
CA VAL A 136 1.53 -3.36 -1.55
C VAL A 136 1.37 -3.76 -3.02
N HIS A 137 0.33 -3.18 -3.64
CA HIS A 137 -0.04 -3.33 -5.05
C HIS A 137 0.17 -4.73 -5.65
N PRO A 138 -0.31 -5.81 -5.00
CA PRO A 138 -0.13 -7.18 -5.49
C PRO A 138 -0.74 -7.38 -6.90
N GLU A 139 -1.68 -6.52 -7.30
CA GLU A 139 -2.28 -6.52 -8.62
C GLU A 139 -1.32 -6.14 -9.76
N ARG A 140 -0.17 -5.55 -9.43
CA ARG A 140 0.87 -5.13 -10.38
C ARG A 140 1.99 -6.17 -10.50
N ASN A 141 1.98 -7.22 -9.68
CA ASN A 141 2.96 -8.31 -9.75
C ASN A 141 2.55 -9.35 -10.83
N ALA A 142 3.43 -9.57 -11.81
CA ALA A 142 3.16 -10.44 -12.95
C ALA A 142 2.88 -11.90 -12.54
N GLU A 143 3.64 -12.43 -11.59
CA GLU A 143 3.47 -13.80 -11.12
C GLU A 143 2.18 -13.96 -10.30
N LEU A 144 1.79 -12.97 -9.50
CA LEU A 144 0.51 -13.03 -8.76
C LEU A 144 -0.69 -12.97 -9.70
N ILE A 145 -0.63 -12.16 -10.77
CA ILE A 145 -1.66 -12.17 -11.81
C ILE A 145 -1.70 -13.55 -12.49
N GLU A 146 -0.55 -14.16 -12.76
CA GLU A 146 -0.45 -15.47 -13.40
C GLU A 146 -0.88 -16.63 -12.48
N ARG A 147 -0.61 -16.53 -11.18
CA ARG A 147 -0.78 -17.59 -10.19
C ARG A 147 -1.42 -17.02 -8.91
N PRO A 148 -2.68 -16.60 -8.97
CA PRO A 148 -3.35 -15.95 -7.83
C PRO A 148 -3.42 -16.81 -6.57
N ASP A 149 -3.36 -18.15 -6.69
CA ASP A 149 -3.25 -19.07 -5.55
C ASP A 149 -2.06 -18.74 -4.63
N LYS A 150 -0.99 -18.14 -5.16
CA LYS A 150 0.15 -17.69 -4.33
C LYS A 150 -0.27 -16.59 -3.36
N LEU A 151 -1.02 -15.59 -3.84
CA LEU A 151 -1.52 -14.51 -2.99
C LEU A 151 -2.51 -15.05 -1.96
N TYR A 152 -3.46 -15.89 -2.41
CA TYR A 152 -4.40 -16.57 -1.53
C TYR A 152 -3.70 -17.29 -0.38
N ASN A 153 -2.65 -18.07 -0.66
CA ASN A 153 -1.91 -18.80 0.39
C ASN A 153 -1.25 -17.85 1.39
N LEU A 154 -0.71 -16.71 0.94
CA LEU A 154 -0.09 -15.71 1.82
C LEU A 154 -1.14 -15.02 2.70
N VAL A 155 -2.29 -14.64 2.12
CA VAL A 155 -3.41 -14.00 2.84
C VAL A 155 -4.03 -14.94 3.86
N ASN A 156 -4.25 -16.20 3.46
CA ASN A 156 -4.77 -17.25 4.34
C ASN A 156 -3.83 -17.52 5.54
N LYS A 157 -2.52 -17.25 5.39
CA LYS A 157 -1.52 -17.34 6.47
C LYS A 157 -1.37 -16.07 7.32
N GLY A 158 -2.26 -15.08 7.14
CA GLY A 158 -2.30 -13.87 7.96
C GLY A 158 -1.63 -12.64 7.36
N THR A 159 -1.19 -12.70 6.10
CA THR A 159 -0.69 -11.52 5.37
C THR A 159 -1.87 -10.65 4.93
N LEU A 160 -1.69 -9.33 4.90
CA LEU A 160 -2.67 -8.40 4.35
C LEU A 160 -2.20 -7.87 3.00
N THR A 161 -3.07 -7.15 2.29
CA THR A 161 -2.70 -6.54 1.01
C THR A 161 -3.40 -5.21 0.81
N GLN A 162 -2.76 -4.36 0.01
CA GLN A 162 -3.24 -3.04 -0.37
C GLN A 162 -3.28 -2.94 -1.89
N VAL A 163 -4.44 -2.63 -2.47
CA VAL A 163 -4.62 -2.41 -3.91
C VAL A 163 -4.55 -0.93 -4.25
N THR A 164 -3.91 -0.56 -5.35
CA THR A 164 -3.78 0.84 -5.77
C THR A 164 -5.11 1.37 -6.34
N ALA A 165 -5.54 2.55 -5.90
CA ALA A 165 -6.78 3.19 -6.34
C ALA A 165 -6.86 3.33 -7.88
N GLY A 166 -5.79 3.79 -8.52
CA GLY A 166 -5.69 3.89 -9.98
C GLY A 166 -5.80 2.54 -10.71
N SER A 167 -5.43 1.42 -10.07
CA SER A 167 -5.56 0.07 -10.64
C SER A 167 -7.04 -0.31 -10.80
N LEU A 168 -7.87 -0.05 -9.77
CA LEU A 168 -9.32 -0.30 -9.80
C LEU A 168 -10.03 0.50 -10.89
N LEU A 169 -9.55 1.72 -11.16
CA LEU A 169 -10.10 2.60 -12.19
C LEU A 169 -9.57 2.27 -13.59
N GLY A 170 -8.51 1.46 -13.69
CA GLY A 170 -7.93 1.01 -14.96
C GLY A 170 -6.90 1.94 -15.56
N LYS A 171 -6.30 2.82 -14.75
CA LYS A 171 -5.19 3.70 -15.16
C LYS A 171 -3.95 2.90 -15.58
N PHE A 172 -3.81 1.67 -15.10
CA PHE A 172 -2.72 0.74 -15.46
C PHE A 172 -3.16 -0.37 -16.43
N GLY A 173 -4.29 -0.18 -17.11
CA GLY A 173 -4.77 -1.08 -18.16
C GLY A 173 -5.74 -2.17 -17.67
N LYS A 174 -6.43 -2.79 -18.65
CA LYS A 174 -7.57 -3.68 -18.41
C LYS A 174 -7.22 -4.94 -17.62
N LYS A 175 -6.01 -5.49 -17.81
CA LYS A 175 -5.54 -6.69 -17.11
C LYS A 175 -5.40 -6.43 -15.61
N ILE A 176 -4.75 -5.33 -15.25
CA ILE A 176 -4.56 -4.92 -13.86
C ILE A 176 -5.92 -4.56 -13.23
N LYS A 177 -6.77 -3.79 -13.91
CA LYS A 177 -8.13 -3.48 -13.44
C LYS A 177 -8.92 -4.74 -13.10
N LYS A 178 -8.98 -5.69 -14.03
CA LYS A 178 -9.70 -6.94 -13.83
C LYS A 178 -9.18 -7.68 -12.60
N PHE A 179 -7.86 -7.83 -12.48
CA PHE A 179 -7.28 -8.53 -11.34
C PHE A 179 -7.53 -7.79 -10.01
N SER A 180 -7.43 -6.46 -10.00
CA SER A 180 -7.75 -5.61 -8.83
C SER A 180 -9.16 -5.87 -8.31
N LEU A 181 -10.15 -5.90 -9.21
CA LEU A 181 -11.54 -6.19 -8.85
C LEU A 181 -11.71 -7.62 -8.35
N GLN A 182 -11.01 -8.60 -8.91
CA GLN A 182 -11.00 -9.97 -8.39
C GLN A 182 -10.38 -10.06 -6.99
N LEU A 183 -9.39 -9.23 -6.66
CA LEU A 183 -8.83 -9.21 -5.30
C LEU A 183 -9.85 -8.70 -4.28
N VAL A 184 -10.73 -7.77 -4.66
CA VAL A 184 -11.83 -7.32 -3.82
C VAL A 184 -12.90 -8.41 -3.72
N GLU A 185 -13.36 -8.94 -4.86
CA GLU A 185 -14.40 -9.98 -4.96
C GLU A 185 -14.11 -11.22 -4.11
N HIS A 186 -12.83 -11.59 -3.99
CA HIS A 186 -12.40 -12.81 -3.32
C HIS A 186 -11.75 -12.56 -1.94
N ASN A 187 -11.98 -11.40 -1.31
CA ASN A 187 -11.45 -11.06 0.02
C ASN A 187 -9.92 -11.21 0.11
N LEU A 188 -9.20 -10.88 -0.96
CA LEU A 188 -7.74 -10.93 -1.05
C LEU A 188 -7.07 -9.57 -0.86
N THR A 189 -7.86 -8.49 -0.80
CA THR A 189 -7.42 -7.15 -0.42
C THR A 189 -8.14 -6.62 0.79
N HIS A 190 -7.43 -5.78 1.55
CA HIS A 190 -7.87 -5.31 2.85
C HIS A 190 -7.89 -3.78 2.93
N MET A 191 -7.24 -3.09 1.99
CA MET A 191 -7.24 -1.63 1.89
C MET A 191 -7.01 -1.17 0.46
N ILE A 192 -7.41 0.08 0.23
CA ILE A 192 -7.11 0.83 -0.98
C ILE A 192 -6.27 2.03 -0.58
N ALA A 193 -5.22 2.31 -1.34
CA ALA A 193 -4.36 3.47 -1.14
C ALA A 193 -3.97 4.04 -2.49
N SER A 194 -3.48 5.28 -2.51
CA SER A 194 -3.25 5.98 -3.77
C SER A 194 -2.05 5.48 -4.55
N ASP A 195 -0.94 5.17 -3.86
CA ASP A 195 0.38 5.03 -4.49
C ASP A 195 0.72 6.29 -5.34
N ALA A 196 0.29 7.46 -4.86
CA ALA A 196 0.47 8.72 -5.56
C ALA A 196 1.94 9.16 -5.51
N HIS A 197 2.41 9.67 -6.65
CA HIS A 197 3.77 10.17 -6.85
C HIS A 197 3.80 11.62 -7.35
N ASN A 198 2.69 12.09 -7.95
CA ASN A 198 2.56 13.44 -8.49
C ASN A 198 1.08 13.78 -8.68
N THR A 199 0.78 14.99 -9.12
CA THR A 199 -0.59 15.48 -9.34
C THR A 199 -1.17 15.18 -10.73
N THR A 200 -0.44 14.47 -11.58
CA THR A 200 -0.79 14.27 -13.00
C THR A 200 -0.97 12.79 -13.35
N SER A 201 0.10 12.08 -13.68
CA SER A 201 0.08 10.71 -14.19
C SER A 201 -0.14 9.66 -13.11
N ARG A 202 0.28 9.94 -11.86
CA ARG A 202 0.15 9.05 -10.70
C ARG A 202 -0.45 9.83 -9.52
N GLY A 203 -1.71 10.26 -9.69
CA GLY A 203 -2.50 10.97 -8.69
C GLY A 203 -3.23 10.07 -7.69
N PHE A 204 -4.07 10.66 -6.85
CA PHE A 204 -4.67 9.99 -5.68
C PHE A 204 -5.80 9.03 -6.00
N HIS A 205 -6.86 9.53 -6.65
CA HIS A 205 -8.01 8.75 -7.10
C HIS A 205 -8.74 7.95 -6.00
N LEU A 206 -8.54 8.31 -4.73
CA LEU A 206 -8.98 7.47 -3.62
C LEU A 206 -10.50 7.58 -3.43
N ALA A 207 -11.05 8.80 -3.52
CA ALA A 207 -12.51 9.03 -3.46
C ALA A 207 -13.25 8.26 -4.56
N GLU A 208 -12.82 8.44 -5.82
CA GLU A 208 -13.40 7.78 -7.01
C GLU A 208 -13.30 6.24 -6.89
N SER A 209 -12.20 5.71 -6.32
CA SER A 209 -12.07 4.27 -6.12
C SER A 209 -13.07 3.72 -5.10
N TYR A 210 -13.37 4.44 -4.01
CA TYR A 210 -14.39 4.01 -3.05
C TYR A 210 -15.79 4.07 -3.63
N GLU A 211 -16.12 5.08 -4.45
CA GLU A 211 -17.39 5.14 -5.18
C GLU A 211 -17.56 3.92 -6.10
N LEU A 212 -16.49 3.50 -6.79
CA LEU A 212 -16.50 2.29 -7.59
C LEU A 212 -16.74 1.03 -6.73
N ILE A 213 -16.05 0.91 -5.58
CA ILE A 213 -16.25 -0.25 -4.69
C ILE A 213 -17.68 -0.31 -4.17
N GLU A 214 -18.24 0.81 -3.72
CA GLU A 214 -19.62 0.86 -3.24
C GLU A 214 -20.60 0.41 -4.32
N LYS A 215 -20.38 0.86 -5.56
CA LYS A 215 -21.23 0.49 -6.70
C LYS A 215 -21.14 -0.99 -7.08
N GLU A 216 -19.93 -1.57 -7.09
CA GLU A 216 -19.70 -2.93 -7.60
C GLU A 216 -19.84 -4.02 -6.51
N PHE A 217 -19.50 -3.70 -5.25
CA PHE A 217 -19.43 -4.65 -4.15
C PHE A 217 -20.29 -4.26 -2.93
N GLY A 218 -20.89 -3.08 -2.94
CA GLY A 218 -21.80 -2.61 -1.89
C GLY A 218 -21.13 -1.80 -0.79
N MET A 219 -21.96 -1.11 -0.01
CA MET A 219 -21.56 -0.16 1.03
C MET A 219 -20.71 -0.80 2.15
N ASN A 220 -21.01 -2.04 2.53
CA ASN A 220 -20.28 -2.73 3.61
C ASN A 220 -18.81 -2.96 3.22
N VAL A 221 -18.56 -3.53 2.04
CA VAL A 221 -17.20 -3.77 1.54
C VAL A 221 -16.42 -2.46 1.41
N MET A 222 -17.06 -1.41 0.88
CA MET A 222 -16.44 -0.08 0.80
C MET A 222 -16.08 0.45 2.19
N SER A 223 -16.99 0.33 3.16
CA SER A 223 -16.79 0.82 4.53
C SER A 223 -15.65 0.11 5.24
N ASP A 224 -15.58 -1.22 5.12
CA ASP A 224 -14.50 -2.03 5.72
C ASP A 224 -13.13 -1.64 5.14
N LEU A 225 -13.02 -1.55 3.81
CA LEU A 225 -11.79 -1.13 3.14
C LEU A 225 -11.37 0.31 3.52
N LYS A 226 -12.34 1.19 3.81
CA LYS A 226 -12.13 2.59 4.18
C LYS A 226 -11.83 2.79 5.67
N GLU A 227 -12.30 1.90 6.54
CA GLU A 227 -12.00 1.90 7.98
C GLU A 227 -10.65 1.28 8.30
N ASN A 228 -10.25 0.22 7.60
CA ASN A 228 -9.01 -0.50 7.85
C ASN A 228 -7.75 0.39 7.94
N PRO A 229 -7.57 1.44 7.11
CA PRO A 229 -6.50 2.42 7.29
C PRO A 229 -6.42 3.04 8.68
N TYR A 230 -7.55 3.40 9.29
CA TYR A 230 -7.59 3.96 10.65
C TYR A 230 -7.11 2.94 11.69
N LEU A 231 -7.56 1.69 11.58
CA LEU A 231 -7.16 0.61 12.48
C LEU A 231 -5.65 0.34 12.39
N ILE A 232 -5.11 0.38 11.17
CA ILE A 232 -3.68 0.19 10.91
C ILE A 232 -2.82 1.27 11.56
N ILE A 233 -3.11 2.54 11.30
CA ILE A 233 -2.31 3.63 11.89
C ILE A 233 -2.47 3.70 13.41
N SER A 234 -3.52 3.10 13.96
CA SER A 234 -3.77 2.97 15.40
C SER A 234 -3.18 1.70 16.03
N GLY A 235 -2.52 0.83 15.26
CA GLY A 235 -1.99 -0.45 15.75
C GLY A 235 -3.07 -1.46 16.18
N LYS A 236 -4.35 -1.21 15.86
CA LYS A 236 -5.48 -2.08 16.18
C LYS A 236 -5.53 -3.25 15.20
N ALA A 237 -6.09 -4.38 15.61
CA ALA A 237 -6.31 -5.50 14.69
C ALA A 237 -7.40 -5.12 13.68
N ILE A 238 -7.29 -5.60 12.44
CA ILE A 238 -8.36 -5.49 11.46
C ILE A 238 -9.20 -6.77 11.45
N TYR A 239 -10.50 -6.62 11.24
CA TYR A 239 -11.36 -7.75 10.90
C TYR A 239 -11.18 -8.06 9.41
N LYS A 240 -11.23 -9.35 9.06
CA LYS A 240 -11.11 -9.79 7.68
C LYS A 240 -12.08 -10.93 7.42
N GLU A 241 -12.70 -10.88 6.26
CA GLU A 241 -13.45 -12.01 5.72
C GLU A 241 -12.50 -13.15 5.34
N ASP A 242 -13.02 -14.37 5.28
CA ASP A 242 -12.24 -15.51 4.85
C ASP A 242 -11.83 -15.33 3.37
N PRO A 243 -10.53 -15.50 3.03
CA PRO A 243 -10.08 -15.34 1.66
C PRO A 243 -10.65 -16.46 0.78
N GLU A 244 -10.98 -16.12 -0.45
CA GLU A 244 -11.44 -17.07 -1.46
C GLU A 244 -10.42 -17.27 -2.58
N ARG A 245 -10.45 -18.46 -3.19
CA ARG A 245 -9.59 -18.77 -4.35
C ARG A 245 -10.18 -18.18 -5.62
N ILE A 246 -9.38 -17.43 -6.37
CA ILE A 246 -9.72 -16.99 -7.72
C ILE A 246 -9.68 -18.20 -8.68
N ARG A 247 -10.84 -18.77 -9.00
CA ARG A 247 -10.93 -19.91 -9.93
C ARG A 247 -10.76 -19.43 -11.37
N ARG A 248 -9.76 -19.97 -12.07
CA ARG A 248 -9.63 -19.77 -13.52
C ARG A 248 -10.61 -20.67 -14.26
N LYS A 249 -11.38 -20.10 -15.20
CA LYS A 249 -12.07 -20.92 -16.21
C LYS A 249 -10.99 -21.65 -17.01
N LYS A 250 -10.95 -22.98 -16.93
CA LYS A 250 -10.18 -23.78 -17.88
C LYS A 250 -10.77 -23.46 -19.25
N LEU A 251 -9.99 -22.84 -20.12
CA LEU A 251 -10.26 -22.90 -21.55
C LEU A 251 -10.18 -24.38 -21.91
N PHE A 252 -11.32 -25.04 -22.04
CA PHE A 252 -11.38 -26.35 -22.67
C PHE A 252 -10.93 -26.11 -24.11
N GLY A 253 -9.65 -26.38 -24.35
CA GLY A 253 -9.06 -26.36 -25.69
C GLY A 253 -9.78 -27.40 -26.54
N ILE A 254 -10.31 -26.93 -27.65
CA ILE A 254 -10.69 -27.71 -28.80
C ILE A 254 -9.42 -28.49 -29.22
N PHE A 255 -9.48 -29.82 -29.07
CA PHE A 255 -8.61 -30.76 -29.78
C PHE A 255 -9.26 -31.10 -31.12
#